data_AF-A0A2T3J644-F1
#
_entry.id   AF-A0A2T3J644-F1
#
_cell.length_a   1.000
_cell.length_b   1.000
_cell.length_c   1.000
_cell.angle_alpha   90.00
_cell.angle_beta   90.00
_cell.angle_gamma   90.00
#
_symmetry.space_group_name_H-M   'P 1'
#
loop_
_entity.id
_entity.type
_entity.pdbx_description
1 polymer ?
#
loop_
_entity_poly.entity_id
_entity_poly.type
_entity_poly.pdbx_seq_one_letter_code
_entity_poly.pdbx_strand_id
1 'polypeptide(L)'
;MEFGVFGELAVAQLMLDVIFFKRGIMSKYSFSPHQRHAVWTVHLEKCYMCTKPIDLQSMQIDHIIPESLLDDYEELCSVLACFGLSADFGINSYSNWLPSCSSCNGKKSNNVFTPSPLIQMQIECAIRKAQKAEELAAKSANKRELTRALNILMKAHSEQGLSAEIKDSLKPLVQFQEQERSEENIFYGIRLAPDYEVSPGRQHIIREITGYLGYEFVIMTPPESLILAFDIVYRDTERHRMHPSIPINGGAMTGLRSVGLINNDNKLTEFGVTVFKTIAQEQKI
;
A
#
# COMPACT_ATOMS: atom_id res chain seq x y z
N MET A 1 -14.26 26.38 58.53
CA MET A 1 -14.39 26.86 57.13
C MET A 1 -13.14 26.39 56.40
N GLU A 2 -13.12 25.13 55.97
CA GLU A 2 -12.02 24.58 55.16
C GLU A 2 -12.63 23.53 54.22
N PHE A 3 -13.06 23.98 53.05
CA PHE A 3 -13.35 23.12 51.90
C PHE A 3 -13.01 23.95 50.66
N GLY A 4 -11.81 23.77 50.12
CA GLY A 4 -11.40 24.57 48.96
C GLY A 4 -10.10 24.22 48.26
N VAL A 5 -9.39 23.14 48.62
CA VAL A 5 -8.05 22.88 48.04
C VAL A 5 -7.90 21.49 47.40
N PHE A 6 -8.81 20.54 47.65
CA PHE A 6 -8.69 19.17 47.10
C PHE A 6 -9.28 18.98 45.69
N GLY A 7 -10.08 19.93 45.18
CA GLY A 7 -10.72 19.82 43.86
C GLY A 7 -9.82 20.21 42.69
N GLU A 8 -8.97 21.21 42.84
CA GLU A 8 -8.18 21.77 41.73
C GLU A 8 -6.99 20.88 41.34
N LEU A 9 -6.36 20.19 42.30
CA LEU A 9 -5.25 19.28 42.01
C LEU A 9 -5.69 18.02 41.24
N ALA A 10 -6.88 17.49 41.51
CA ALA A 10 -7.41 16.32 40.81
C ALA A 10 -7.82 16.66 39.36
N VAL A 11 -8.34 17.87 39.12
CA VAL A 11 -8.71 18.34 37.79
C VAL A 11 -7.48 18.70 36.96
N ALA A 12 -6.43 19.27 37.56
CA ALA A 12 -5.16 19.53 36.89
C ALA A 12 -4.44 18.23 36.47
N GLN A 13 -4.47 17.20 37.31
CA GLN A 13 -3.89 15.89 36.98
C GLN A 13 -4.69 15.18 35.86
N LEU A 14 -6.04 15.20 35.91
CA LEU A 14 -6.87 14.66 34.83
C LEU A 14 -6.71 15.42 33.51
N MET A 15 -6.51 16.75 33.56
CA MET A 15 -6.27 17.54 32.36
C MET A 15 -4.86 17.30 31.79
N LEU A 16 -3.85 17.11 32.62
CA LEU A 16 -2.52 16.68 32.18
C LEU A 16 -2.57 15.29 31.54
N ASP A 17 -3.31 14.35 32.12
CA ASP A 17 -3.47 13.00 31.56
C ASP A 17 -4.25 13.02 30.23
N VAL A 18 -5.28 13.86 30.08
CA VAL A 18 -6.02 14.02 28.80
C VAL A 18 -5.21 14.75 27.73
N ILE A 19 -4.33 15.69 28.12
CA ILE A 19 -3.42 16.38 27.20
C ILE A 19 -2.26 15.45 26.76
N PHE A 20 -1.76 14.59 27.66
CA PHE A 20 -0.73 13.59 27.32
C PHE A 20 -1.28 12.40 26.53
N PHE A 21 -2.55 12.02 26.72
CA PHE A 21 -3.16 10.90 25.98
C PHE A 21 -3.42 11.19 24.48
N LYS A 22 -3.30 12.45 24.03
CA LYS A 22 -3.55 12.86 22.63
C LYS A 22 -2.33 13.33 21.84
N ARG A 23 -1.13 13.34 22.43
CA ARG A 23 0.12 13.47 21.68
C ARG A 23 0.70 12.10 21.44
N GLY A 24 0.18 11.41 20.42
CA GLY A 24 0.95 10.33 19.80
C GLY A 24 2.34 10.86 19.49
N ILE A 25 3.37 10.16 19.96
CA ILE A 25 4.76 10.53 19.77
C ILE A 25 4.99 10.67 18.26
N MET A 26 5.10 11.91 17.80
CA MET A 26 5.42 12.18 16.40
C MET A 26 6.87 11.73 16.18
N SER A 27 7.14 11.07 15.04
CA SER A 27 8.53 10.84 14.63
C SER A 27 9.24 12.20 14.53
N LYS A 28 10.45 12.29 15.07
CA LYS A 28 11.29 13.49 14.92
C LYS A 28 11.75 13.59 13.46
N TYR A 29 11.95 12.46 12.80
CA TYR A 29 12.22 12.40 11.38
C TYR A 29 10.98 12.74 10.55
N SER A 30 11.16 13.63 9.56
CA SER A 30 10.14 13.98 8.58
C SER A 30 10.43 13.28 7.26
N PHE A 31 9.59 12.29 6.92
CA PHE A 31 9.74 11.53 5.67
C PHE A 31 9.21 12.32 4.47
N SER A 32 10.02 12.43 3.43
CA SER A 32 9.56 12.91 2.13
C SER A 32 8.56 11.93 1.50
N PRO A 33 7.67 12.40 0.60
CA PRO A 33 6.79 11.51 -0.16
C PRO A 33 7.56 10.44 -0.97
N HIS A 34 8.77 10.76 -1.43
CA HIS A 34 9.65 9.85 -2.17
C HIS A 34 10.22 8.74 -1.29
N GLN A 35 10.63 9.05 -0.06
CA GLN A 35 11.04 8.04 0.91
C GLN A 35 9.89 7.11 1.28
N ARG A 36 8.70 7.68 1.50
CA ARG A 36 7.47 6.92 1.76
C ARG A 36 7.17 5.94 0.64
N HIS A 37 7.16 6.43 -0.60
CA HIS A 37 6.96 5.60 -1.79
C HIS A 37 8.01 4.49 -1.91
N ALA A 38 9.29 4.82 -1.75
CA ALA A 38 10.36 3.85 -1.89
C ALA A 38 10.27 2.71 -0.86
N VAL A 39 10.09 3.05 0.42
CA VAL A 39 9.94 2.06 1.51
C VAL A 39 8.72 1.17 1.25
N TRP A 40 7.58 1.75 0.88
CA TRP A 40 6.38 0.98 0.55
C TRP A 40 6.61 -0.01 -0.60
N THR A 41 7.26 0.44 -1.68
CA THR A 41 7.48 -0.37 -2.88
C THR A 41 8.48 -1.51 -2.66
N VAL A 42 9.66 -1.24 -2.08
CA VAL A 42 10.69 -2.28 -1.91
C VAL A 42 10.29 -3.35 -0.87
N HIS A 43 9.38 -3.01 0.04
CA HIS A 43 8.82 -3.92 1.03
C HIS A 43 7.44 -4.49 0.63
N LEU A 44 7.18 -4.55 -0.67
CA LEU A 44 6.05 -5.28 -1.26
C LEU A 44 4.66 -4.77 -0.84
N GLU A 45 4.54 -3.50 -0.46
CA GLU A 45 3.25 -2.84 -0.22
C GLU A 45 2.45 -3.48 0.93
N LYS A 46 3.16 -4.12 1.87
CA LYS A 46 2.59 -4.86 3.00
C LYS A 46 3.14 -4.33 4.31
N CYS A 47 2.33 -4.37 5.36
CA CYS A 47 2.81 -4.12 6.71
C CYS A 47 3.81 -5.23 7.11
N TYR A 48 5.01 -4.86 7.55
CA TYR A 48 6.04 -5.85 7.88
C TYR A 48 5.66 -6.74 9.09
N MET A 49 4.80 -6.26 9.98
CA MET A 49 4.38 -6.99 11.18
C MET A 49 3.20 -7.93 10.92
N CYS A 50 2.11 -7.43 10.31
CA CYS A 50 0.89 -8.20 10.12
C CYS A 50 0.71 -8.75 8.71
N THR A 51 1.65 -8.47 7.80
CA THR A 51 1.74 -8.91 6.39
C THR A 51 0.56 -8.52 5.49
N LYS A 52 -0.45 -7.84 6.05
CA LYS A 52 -1.59 -7.32 5.30
C LYS A 52 -1.14 -6.25 4.29
N PRO A 53 -1.71 -6.23 3.08
CA PRO A 53 -1.47 -5.15 2.14
C PRO A 53 -1.95 -3.82 2.72
N ILE A 54 -1.19 -2.75 2.49
CA ILE A 54 -1.45 -1.39 2.98
C ILE A 54 -1.35 -0.41 1.82
N ASP A 55 -2.08 0.70 1.93
CA ASP A 55 -2.02 1.76 0.92
C ASP A 55 -0.90 2.77 1.20
N LEU A 56 -0.40 3.39 0.13
CA LEU A 56 0.70 4.35 0.20
C LEU A 56 0.36 5.61 1.02
N GLN A 57 -0.88 6.09 0.94
CA GLN A 57 -1.31 7.31 1.61
C GLN A 57 -1.32 7.15 3.13
N SER A 58 -1.96 6.08 3.64
CA SER A 58 -2.22 5.88 5.06
C SER A 58 -1.13 5.10 5.80
N MET A 59 -0.26 4.37 5.10
CA MET A 59 0.82 3.62 5.74
C MET A 59 1.76 4.52 6.55
N GLN A 60 2.40 3.95 7.55
CA GLN A 60 3.43 4.63 8.33
C GLN A 60 4.78 3.99 8.05
N ILE A 61 5.84 4.78 8.06
CA ILE A 61 7.19 4.23 8.15
C ILE A 61 7.47 4.02 9.63
N ASP A 62 7.76 2.79 10.00
CA ASP A 62 8.23 2.42 11.32
C ASP A 62 9.75 2.28 11.31
N HIS A 63 10.35 2.66 12.43
CA HIS A 63 11.76 2.41 12.74
C HIS A 63 11.84 1.13 13.55
N ILE A 64 12.46 0.05 13.04
CA ILE A 64 12.58 -1.20 13.83
C ILE A 64 13.21 -0.87 15.18
N ILE A 65 14.34 -0.16 15.14
CA ILE A 65 15.00 0.42 16.30
C ILE A 65 14.47 1.85 16.48
N PRO A 66 13.70 2.15 17.54
CA PRO A 66 13.01 3.43 17.70
C PRO A 66 13.92 4.66 17.68
N GLU A 67 13.45 5.74 17.05
CA GLU A 67 14.15 7.03 17.01
C GLU A 67 14.29 7.69 18.40
N SER A 68 13.47 7.29 19.38
CA SER A 68 13.59 7.77 20.77
C SER A 68 14.94 7.44 21.40
N LEU A 69 15.61 6.37 20.95
CA LEU A 69 16.95 6.01 21.44
C LEU A 69 18.02 7.02 21.04
N LEU A 70 17.76 7.94 20.10
CA LEU A 70 18.69 9.03 19.79
C LEU A 70 18.88 10.01 20.97
N ASP A 71 17.96 10.01 21.95
CA ASP A 71 18.10 10.83 23.17
C ASP A 71 18.95 10.14 24.24
N ASP A 72 19.21 8.84 24.13
CA ASP A 72 20.00 8.04 25.06
C ASP A 72 21.03 7.22 24.30
N TYR A 73 22.23 7.80 24.15
CA TYR A 73 23.32 7.18 23.40
C TYR A 73 23.82 5.88 24.04
N GLU A 74 23.77 5.74 25.36
CA GLU A 74 24.22 4.54 26.05
C GLU A 74 23.24 3.39 25.80
N GLU A 75 21.94 3.65 25.95
CA GLU A 75 20.90 2.69 25.62
C GLU A 75 20.95 2.30 24.14
N LEU A 76 21.11 3.28 23.24
CA LEU A 76 21.27 3.02 21.81
C LEU A 76 22.44 2.08 21.51
N CYS A 77 23.63 2.34 22.07
CA CYS A 77 24.79 1.48 21.86
C CYS A 77 24.54 0.06 22.37
N SER A 78 23.89 -0.08 23.52
CA SER A 78 23.51 -1.38 24.08
C SER A 78 22.55 -2.13 23.16
N VAL A 79 21.53 -1.45 22.63
CA VAL A 79 20.55 -2.05 21.70
C VAL A 79 21.22 -2.46 20.39
N LEU A 80 22.06 -1.61 19.79
CA LEU A 80 22.80 -1.95 18.57
C LEU A 80 23.68 -3.18 18.78
N ALA A 81 24.41 -3.25 19.91
CA ALA A 81 25.22 -4.40 20.27
C ALA A 81 24.38 -5.68 20.44
N CYS A 82 23.21 -5.58 21.08
CA CYS A 82 22.28 -6.71 21.26
C CYS A 82 21.78 -7.30 19.93
N PHE A 83 21.61 -6.46 18.91
CA PHE A 83 21.24 -6.89 17.55
C PHE A 83 22.45 -7.20 16.65
N GLY A 84 23.68 -7.11 17.17
CA GLY A 84 24.90 -7.33 16.39
C GLY A 84 25.13 -6.30 15.29
N LEU A 85 24.60 -5.08 15.45
CA LEU A 85 24.71 -3.98 14.49
C LEU A 85 25.93 -3.12 14.78
N SER A 86 26.42 -2.47 13.74
CA SER A 86 27.53 -1.52 13.85
C SER A 86 27.13 -0.28 14.66
N ALA A 87 28.10 0.33 15.35
CA ALA A 87 27.88 1.55 16.13
C ALA A 87 27.54 2.78 15.27
N ASP A 88 27.83 2.74 13.96
CA ASP A 88 27.47 3.76 12.98
C ASP A 88 26.13 3.48 12.27
N PHE A 89 25.35 2.50 12.75
CA PHE A 89 24.05 2.16 12.16
C PHE A 89 23.11 3.37 12.17
N GLY A 90 22.70 3.80 10.96
CA GLY A 90 21.83 4.94 10.80
C GLY A 90 20.40 4.65 11.25
N ILE A 91 19.99 5.21 12.39
CA ILE A 91 18.61 5.08 12.89
C ILE A 91 17.60 5.67 11.91
N ASN A 92 17.92 6.84 11.37
CA ASN A 92 17.12 7.50 10.34
C ASN A 92 17.64 7.14 8.94
N SER A 93 17.64 5.85 8.62
CA SER A 93 18.05 5.33 7.31
C SER A 93 17.15 4.20 6.81
N TYR A 94 17.20 3.93 5.50
CA TYR A 94 16.44 2.84 4.88
C TYR A 94 16.76 1.45 5.47
N SER A 95 17.93 1.28 6.10
CA SER A 95 18.31 0.06 6.81
C SER A 95 17.48 -0.20 8.07
N ASN A 96 16.70 0.78 8.53
CA ASN A 96 15.86 0.70 9.72
C ASN A 96 14.37 1.00 9.45
N TRP A 97 14.01 1.34 8.21
CA TRP A 97 12.67 1.80 7.83
C TRP A 97 11.85 0.71 7.17
N LEU A 98 10.66 0.41 7.73
CA LEU A 98 9.71 -0.51 7.11
C LEU A 98 8.30 0.07 7.06
N PRO A 99 7.50 -0.32 6.06
CA PRO A 99 6.12 0.06 6.02
C PRO A 99 5.30 -0.70 7.07
N SER A 100 4.45 0.02 7.80
CA SER A 100 3.59 -0.52 8.83
C SER A 100 2.19 0.09 8.73
N CYS A 101 1.17 -0.65 9.15
CA CYS A 101 -0.15 -0.07 9.35
C CYS A 101 -0.21 0.67 10.68
N SER A 102 -1.10 1.66 10.79
CA SER A 102 -1.25 2.48 12.00
C SER A 102 -1.50 1.66 13.27
N SER A 103 -2.27 0.57 13.18
CA SER A 103 -2.54 -0.32 14.31
C SER A 103 -1.28 -1.05 14.80
N CYS A 104 -0.44 -1.56 13.89
CA CYS A 104 0.79 -2.26 14.26
C CYS A 104 1.84 -1.29 14.79
N ASN A 105 2.08 -0.19 14.07
CA ASN A 105 3.04 0.84 14.48
C ASN A 105 2.65 1.46 15.83
N GLY A 106 1.37 1.78 16.04
CA GLY A 106 0.87 2.31 17.32
C GLY A 106 1.00 1.32 18.48
N LYS A 107 0.78 0.02 18.24
CA LYS A 107 1.01 -1.03 19.26
C LYS A 107 2.48 -1.17 19.63
N LYS A 108 3.39 -1.05 18.65
CA LYS A 108 4.84 -1.07 18.90
C LYS A 108 5.28 0.18 19.66
N SER A 109 4.84 1.37 19.24
CA SER A 109 5.27 2.65 19.81
C SER A 109 6.81 2.74 19.86
N ASN A 110 7.36 3.25 20.96
CA ASN A 110 8.80 3.32 21.21
C ASN A 110 9.38 2.04 21.83
N ASN A 111 8.65 0.92 21.85
CA ASN A 111 9.17 -0.31 22.43
C ASN A 111 10.32 -0.86 21.57
N VAL A 112 11.46 -1.11 22.21
CA VAL A 112 12.56 -1.87 21.62
C VAL A 112 12.19 -3.35 21.67
N PHE A 113 12.26 -4.03 20.53
CA PHE A 113 12.04 -5.47 20.50
C PHE A 113 13.17 -6.20 21.23
N THR A 114 12.83 -7.27 21.94
CA THR A 114 13.82 -8.25 22.36
C THR A 114 14.44 -8.90 21.12
N PRO A 115 15.78 -9.03 21.04
CA PRO A 115 16.45 -9.74 19.95
C PRO A 115 15.83 -11.13 19.75
N SER A 116 15.33 -11.37 18.54
CA SER A 116 14.70 -12.63 18.16
C SER A 116 14.92 -12.87 16.66
N PRO A 117 14.90 -14.14 16.20
CA PRO A 117 15.14 -14.46 14.79
C PRO A 117 14.22 -13.70 13.82
N LEU A 118 12.96 -13.51 14.20
CA LEU A 118 12.00 -12.78 13.38
C LEU A 118 12.41 -11.31 13.20
N ILE A 119 12.80 -10.62 14.27
CA ILE A 119 13.19 -9.21 14.21
C ILE A 119 14.54 -9.05 13.52
N GLN A 120 15.51 -9.94 13.80
CA GLN A 120 16.79 -9.95 13.12
C GLN A 120 16.62 -10.08 11.60
N MET A 121 15.74 -10.99 11.15
CA MET A 121 15.41 -11.14 9.74
C MET A 121 14.81 -9.87 9.14
N GLN A 122 13.98 -9.12 9.88
CA GLN A 122 13.42 -7.84 9.39
C GLN A 122 14.51 -6.77 9.25
N ILE A 123 15.42 -6.66 10.22
CA ILE A 123 16.56 -5.74 10.17
C ILE A 123 17.46 -6.06 8.97
N GLU A 124 17.84 -7.32 8.81
CA GLU A 124 18.66 -7.74 7.67
C GLU A 124 17.94 -7.52 6.33
N CYS A 125 16.63 -7.72 6.28
CA CYS A 125 15.83 -7.45 5.09
C CYS A 125 15.84 -5.96 4.73
N ALA A 126 15.71 -5.07 5.72
CA ALA A 126 15.81 -3.63 5.51
C ALA A 126 17.21 -3.22 5.05
N ILE A 127 18.27 -3.73 5.69
CA ILE A 127 19.67 -3.50 5.27
C ILE A 127 19.88 -3.93 3.81
N ARG A 128 19.45 -5.15 3.42
CA ARG A 128 19.59 -5.64 2.05
C ARG A 128 18.83 -4.79 1.02
N LYS A 129 17.72 -4.17 1.43
CA LYS A 129 16.86 -3.36 0.55
C LYS A 129 17.21 -1.87 0.57
N ALA A 130 18.09 -1.43 1.48
CA ALA A 130 18.37 -0.02 1.72
C ALA A 130 18.84 0.71 0.45
N GLN A 131 19.81 0.15 -0.26
CA GLN A 131 20.32 0.73 -1.51
C GLN A 131 19.22 0.86 -2.58
N LYS A 132 18.41 -0.19 -2.77
CA LYS A 132 17.30 -0.16 -3.74
C LYS A 132 16.26 0.90 -3.36
N ALA A 133 15.99 1.08 -2.07
CA ALA A 133 15.06 2.08 -1.59
C ALA A 133 15.60 3.50 -1.86
N GLU A 134 16.89 3.72 -1.61
CA GLU A 134 17.55 5.00 -1.88
C GLU A 134 17.55 5.34 -3.38
N GLU A 135 17.94 4.39 -4.23
CA GLU A 135 17.90 4.53 -5.69
C GLU A 135 16.49 4.82 -6.20
N LEU A 136 15.48 4.12 -5.68
CA LEU A 136 14.09 4.33 -6.07
C LEU A 136 13.57 5.70 -5.64
N ALA A 137 13.93 6.15 -4.43
CA ALA A 137 13.58 7.49 -3.97
C ALA A 137 14.23 8.57 -4.84
N ALA A 138 15.52 8.45 -5.13
CA ALA A 138 16.24 9.36 -6.01
C ALA A 138 15.65 9.38 -7.43
N LYS A 139 15.36 8.20 -7.99
CA LYS A 139 14.72 8.04 -9.31
C LYS A 139 13.34 8.69 -9.36
N SER A 140 12.54 8.55 -8.30
CA SER A 140 11.22 9.18 -8.23
C SER A 140 11.29 10.69 -8.05
N ALA A 141 12.27 11.20 -7.29
CA ALA A 141 12.49 12.63 -7.07
C ALA A 141 12.94 13.36 -8.35
N ASN A 142 13.70 12.69 -9.21
CA ASN A 142 14.12 13.24 -10.50
C ASN A 142 12.97 13.37 -11.52
N LYS A 143 11.79 12.81 -11.24
CA LYS A 143 10.61 12.90 -12.10
C LYS A 143 9.62 13.92 -11.54
N ARG A 144 9.53 15.09 -12.18
CA ARG A 144 8.67 16.19 -11.73
C ARG A 144 7.19 15.80 -11.63
N GLU A 145 6.69 15.01 -12.58
CA GLU A 145 5.32 14.51 -12.60
C GLU A 145 5.02 13.58 -11.41
N LEU A 146 5.96 12.71 -11.03
CA LEU A 146 5.83 11.85 -9.86
C LEU A 146 5.86 12.64 -8.57
N THR A 147 6.77 13.60 -8.47
CA THR A 147 6.81 14.53 -7.34
C THR A 147 5.46 15.21 -7.15
N ARG A 148 4.83 15.67 -8.23
CA ARG A 148 3.50 16.27 -8.18
C ARG A 148 2.43 15.26 -7.74
N ALA A 149 2.39 14.07 -8.35
CA ALA A 149 1.41 13.03 -8.03
C ALA A 149 1.49 12.58 -6.56
N LEU A 150 2.70 12.32 -6.06
CA LEU A 150 2.95 11.94 -4.67
C LEU A 150 2.49 13.04 -3.70
N ASN A 151 2.84 14.30 -3.97
CA ASN A 151 2.41 15.41 -3.14
C ASN A 151 0.88 15.59 -3.12
N ILE A 152 0.21 15.38 -4.26
CA ILE A 152 -1.25 15.40 -4.34
C ILE A 152 -1.84 14.28 -3.48
N LEU A 153 -1.31 13.05 -3.62
CA LEU A 153 -1.78 11.90 -2.84
C LEU A 153 -1.62 12.12 -1.33
N MET A 154 -0.46 12.62 -0.89
CA MET A 154 -0.19 12.85 0.53
C MET A 154 -1.06 13.97 1.13
N LYS A 155 -1.56 14.90 0.32
CA LYS A 155 -2.40 16.02 0.77
C LYS A 155 -3.90 15.74 0.68
N ALA A 156 -4.30 14.77 -0.16
CA ALA A 156 -5.71 14.43 -0.31
C ALA A 156 -6.28 13.96 1.04
N HIS A 157 -7.48 14.40 1.38
CA HIS A 157 -8.25 13.83 2.51
C HIS A 157 -9.22 12.81 1.93
N SER A 158 -9.19 11.58 2.44
CA SER A 158 -9.93 10.46 1.85
C SER A 158 -11.33 10.25 2.41
N GLU A 159 -11.87 11.14 3.26
CA GLU A 159 -13.17 10.92 3.92
C GLU A 159 -14.35 10.72 2.95
N GLN A 160 -14.21 11.14 1.68
CA GLN A 160 -15.21 10.96 0.62
C GLN A 160 -14.62 10.32 -0.66
N GLY A 161 -13.45 9.68 -0.56
CA GLY A 161 -12.72 9.15 -1.70
C GLY A 161 -12.03 10.22 -2.55
N LEU A 162 -11.27 9.78 -3.56
CA LEU A 162 -10.53 10.68 -4.46
C LEU A 162 -11.40 11.09 -5.66
N SER A 163 -11.40 12.39 -6.00
CA SER A 163 -12.10 12.91 -7.18
C SER A 163 -11.49 12.38 -8.48
N ALA A 164 -12.25 12.45 -9.59
CA ALA A 164 -11.78 12.00 -10.90
C ALA A 164 -10.52 12.76 -11.37
N GLU A 165 -10.46 14.06 -11.10
CA GLU A 165 -9.32 14.92 -11.43
C GLU A 165 -8.07 14.53 -10.63
N ILE A 166 -8.23 14.16 -9.36
CA ILE A 166 -7.13 13.65 -8.53
C ILE A 166 -6.65 12.31 -9.08
N LYS A 167 -7.57 11.38 -9.38
CA LYS A 167 -7.22 10.07 -9.96
C LYS A 167 -6.45 10.22 -11.27
N ASP A 168 -6.86 11.13 -12.14
CA ASP A 168 -6.13 11.44 -13.38
C ASP A 168 -4.71 11.95 -13.11
N SER A 169 -4.57 12.84 -12.12
CA SER A 169 -3.27 13.36 -11.68
C SER A 169 -2.35 12.30 -11.07
N LEU A 170 -2.88 11.15 -10.65
CA LEU A 170 -2.11 10.02 -10.09
C LEU A 170 -1.66 9.00 -11.15
N LYS A 171 -2.10 9.10 -12.41
CA LYS A 171 -1.70 8.19 -13.48
C LYS A 171 -0.18 8.03 -13.64
N PRO A 172 0.65 9.10 -13.59
CA PRO A 172 2.10 8.94 -13.67
C PRO A 172 2.67 8.06 -12.54
N LEU A 173 2.10 8.18 -11.33
CA LEU A 173 2.52 7.37 -10.18
C LEU A 173 2.15 5.90 -10.37
N VAL A 174 0.97 5.60 -10.89
CA VAL A 174 0.55 4.23 -11.22
C VAL A 174 1.49 3.61 -12.25
N GLN A 175 1.74 4.30 -13.37
CA GLN A 175 2.61 3.82 -14.44
C GLN A 175 4.05 3.57 -13.94
N PHE A 176 4.57 4.47 -13.11
CA PHE A 176 5.87 4.26 -12.49
C PHE A 176 5.85 3.05 -11.55
N GLN A 177 4.81 2.91 -10.73
CA GLN A 177 4.71 1.78 -9.81
C GLN A 177 4.64 0.45 -10.55
N GLU A 178 3.93 0.36 -11.67
CA GLU A 178 3.89 -0.83 -12.52
C GLU A 178 5.29 -1.27 -13.00
N GLN A 179 6.17 -0.31 -13.29
CA GLN A 179 7.53 -0.56 -13.77
C GLN A 179 8.49 -0.99 -12.65
N GLU A 180 8.31 -0.46 -11.44
CA GLU A 180 9.25 -0.68 -10.33
C GLU A 180 8.84 -1.82 -9.39
N ARG A 181 7.62 -2.34 -9.52
CA ARG A 181 7.11 -3.45 -8.73
C ARG A 181 7.91 -4.72 -8.95
N SER A 182 8.05 -5.50 -7.88
CA SER A 182 8.55 -6.87 -7.98
C SER A 182 7.55 -7.76 -8.73
N GLU A 183 8.05 -8.80 -9.38
CA GLU A 183 7.23 -9.80 -10.09
C GLU A 183 6.15 -10.43 -9.18
N GLU A 184 6.47 -10.62 -7.90
CA GLU A 184 5.54 -11.14 -6.89
C GLU A 184 4.29 -10.26 -6.69
N ASN A 185 4.40 -8.96 -6.99
CA ASN A 185 3.34 -8.00 -6.74
C ASN A 185 2.51 -7.64 -7.99
N ILE A 186 2.91 -8.06 -9.20
CA ILE A 186 2.26 -7.63 -10.45
C ILE A 186 0.77 -7.98 -10.50
N PHE A 187 0.34 -9.06 -9.85
CA PHE A 187 -1.04 -9.53 -9.85
C PHE A 187 -1.94 -8.86 -8.81
N TYR A 188 -1.37 -8.16 -7.82
CA TYR A 188 -2.14 -7.46 -6.79
C TYR A 188 -2.47 -6.03 -7.22
N GLY A 189 -3.56 -5.46 -6.70
CA GLY A 189 -3.83 -4.04 -6.89
C GLY A 189 -2.80 -3.15 -6.22
N ILE A 190 -2.48 -2.03 -6.86
CA ILE A 190 -1.72 -0.91 -6.35
C ILE A 190 -2.66 -0.07 -5.48
N ARG A 191 -2.49 -0.14 -4.17
CA ARG A 191 -3.28 0.61 -3.19
C ARG A 191 -2.65 1.96 -2.94
N LEU A 192 -3.19 3.01 -3.55
CA LEU A 192 -2.66 4.36 -3.36
C LEU A 192 -3.32 5.06 -2.17
N ALA A 193 -4.60 4.81 -1.92
CA ALA A 193 -5.36 5.33 -0.78
C ALA A 193 -6.31 4.24 -0.23
N PRO A 194 -6.90 4.41 0.97
CA PRO A 194 -7.83 3.41 1.55
C PRO A 194 -8.95 2.98 0.60
N ASP A 195 -9.51 3.94 -0.14
CA ASP A 195 -10.61 3.71 -1.10
C ASP A 195 -10.17 3.88 -2.57
N TYR A 196 -8.85 3.82 -2.83
CA TYR A 196 -8.32 3.91 -4.20
C TYR A 196 -7.25 2.84 -4.44
N GLU A 197 -7.72 1.75 -5.06
CA GLU A 197 -6.88 0.67 -5.58
C GLU A 197 -6.94 0.69 -7.11
N VAL A 198 -5.79 0.75 -7.76
CA VAL A 198 -5.66 0.52 -9.20
C VAL A 198 -5.20 -0.90 -9.39
N SER A 199 -5.85 -1.70 -10.22
CA SER A 199 -5.38 -3.06 -10.52
C SER A 199 -5.02 -3.18 -11.99
N PRO A 200 -3.74 -2.94 -12.34
CA PRO A 200 -3.26 -3.00 -13.70
C PRO A 200 -3.53 -4.37 -14.34
N GLY A 201 -3.30 -5.45 -13.58
CA GLY A 201 -3.57 -6.81 -14.03
C GLY A 201 -5.06 -7.03 -14.35
N ARG A 202 -5.99 -6.59 -13.48
CA ARG A 202 -7.43 -6.72 -13.75
C ARG A 202 -7.86 -5.83 -14.91
N GLN A 203 -7.34 -4.61 -14.99
CA GLN A 203 -7.60 -3.70 -16.11
C GLN A 203 -7.09 -4.27 -17.44
N HIS A 204 -5.93 -4.93 -17.44
CA HIS A 204 -5.40 -5.62 -18.62
C HIS A 204 -6.29 -6.81 -19.00
N ILE A 205 -6.66 -7.68 -18.06
CA ILE A 205 -7.56 -8.81 -18.35
C ILE A 205 -8.88 -8.32 -18.94
N ILE A 206 -9.49 -7.30 -18.33
CA ILE A 206 -10.74 -6.71 -18.81
C ILE A 206 -10.54 -6.10 -20.19
N ARG A 207 -9.44 -5.39 -20.44
CA ARG A 207 -9.09 -4.83 -21.74
C ARG A 207 -9.03 -5.89 -22.83
N GLU A 208 -8.29 -6.98 -22.60
CA GLU A 208 -8.13 -8.04 -23.59
C GLU A 208 -9.46 -8.72 -23.90
N ILE A 209 -10.29 -8.94 -22.87
CA ILE A 209 -11.63 -9.51 -23.06
C ILE A 209 -12.56 -8.53 -23.79
N THR A 210 -12.52 -7.24 -23.45
CA THR A 210 -13.31 -6.20 -24.14
C THR A 210 -12.88 -6.05 -25.60
N GLY A 211 -11.56 -6.10 -25.88
CA GLY A 211 -11.05 -6.07 -27.25
C GLY A 211 -11.52 -7.29 -28.07
N TYR A 212 -11.61 -8.46 -27.43
CA TYR A 212 -12.11 -9.68 -28.06
C TYR A 212 -13.63 -9.66 -28.30
N LEU A 213 -14.42 -9.24 -27.32
CA LEU A 213 -15.88 -9.17 -27.44
C LEU A 213 -16.35 -7.97 -28.27
N GLY A 214 -15.53 -6.93 -28.37
CA GLY A 214 -15.86 -5.64 -28.96
C GLY A 214 -16.40 -4.64 -27.92
N TYR A 215 -15.91 -3.40 -27.97
CA TYR A 215 -16.31 -2.31 -27.08
C TYR A 215 -17.81 -2.08 -27.03
N GLU A 216 -18.42 -1.85 -28.19
CA GLU A 216 -19.85 -1.54 -28.29
C GLU A 216 -20.69 -2.68 -27.73
N PHE A 217 -20.28 -3.93 -27.98
CA PHE A 217 -20.92 -5.10 -27.40
C PHE A 217 -20.86 -5.04 -25.87
N VAL A 218 -19.69 -4.83 -25.27
CA VAL A 218 -19.56 -4.79 -23.80
C VAL A 218 -20.43 -3.70 -23.17
N ILE A 219 -20.47 -2.50 -23.77
CA ILE A 219 -21.23 -1.37 -23.21
C ILE A 219 -22.74 -1.57 -23.36
N MET A 220 -23.20 -1.95 -24.55
CA MET A 220 -24.62 -1.96 -24.90
C MET A 220 -25.35 -3.24 -24.48
N THR A 221 -24.61 -4.34 -24.29
CA THR A 221 -25.21 -5.65 -23.98
C THR A 221 -25.83 -5.69 -22.59
N PRO A 222 -27.04 -6.25 -22.43
CA PRO A 222 -27.65 -6.46 -21.12
C PRO A 222 -26.79 -7.35 -20.20
N PRO A 223 -26.85 -7.16 -18.86
CA PRO A 223 -26.03 -7.93 -17.91
C PRO A 223 -26.03 -9.43 -18.14
N GLU A 224 -27.19 -10.04 -18.35
CA GLU A 224 -27.35 -11.50 -18.52
C GLU A 224 -26.62 -12.02 -19.75
N SER A 225 -26.66 -11.23 -20.83
CA SER A 225 -26.00 -11.56 -22.10
C SER A 225 -24.48 -11.38 -21.99
N LEU A 226 -24.01 -10.37 -21.24
CA LEU A 226 -22.57 -10.18 -21.00
C LEU A 226 -22.01 -11.29 -20.08
N ILE A 227 -22.78 -11.73 -19.09
CA ILE A 227 -22.42 -12.87 -18.23
C ILE A 227 -22.26 -14.14 -19.08
N LEU A 228 -23.17 -14.40 -20.02
CA LEU A 228 -23.08 -15.55 -20.92
C LEU A 228 -21.88 -15.45 -21.87
N ALA A 229 -21.63 -14.27 -22.45
CA ALA A 229 -20.48 -14.05 -23.33
C ALA A 229 -19.15 -14.24 -22.58
N PHE A 230 -19.06 -13.73 -21.35
CA PHE A 230 -17.89 -13.91 -20.49
C PHE A 230 -17.67 -15.39 -20.15
N ASP A 231 -18.71 -16.16 -19.87
CA ASP A 231 -18.61 -17.60 -19.57
C ASP A 231 -18.00 -18.38 -20.75
N ILE A 232 -18.35 -18.02 -21.99
CA ILE A 232 -17.71 -18.59 -23.20
C ILE A 232 -16.22 -18.25 -23.24
N VAL A 233 -15.87 -16.98 -23.06
CA VAL A 233 -14.47 -16.52 -23.02
C VAL A 233 -13.67 -17.24 -21.94
N TYR A 234 -14.24 -17.34 -20.73
CA TYR A 234 -13.60 -18.02 -19.61
C TYR A 234 -13.29 -19.48 -19.95
N ARG A 235 -14.29 -20.24 -20.42
CA ARG A 235 -14.11 -21.65 -20.78
C ARG A 235 -13.09 -21.84 -21.89
N ASP A 236 -13.07 -20.95 -22.87
CA ASP A 236 -12.08 -20.99 -23.94
C ASP A 236 -10.68 -20.66 -23.43
N THR A 237 -10.52 -19.71 -22.50
CA THR A 237 -9.22 -19.42 -21.88
C THR A 237 -8.69 -20.55 -20.98
N GLU A 238 -9.56 -21.34 -20.34
CA GLU A 238 -9.13 -22.51 -19.56
C GLU A 238 -8.65 -23.68 -20.43
N ARG A 239 -9.23 -23.84 -21.63
CA ARG A 239 -8.83 -24.90 -22.57
C ARG A 239 -7.43 -24.70 -23.13
N HIS A 240 -6.91 -23.49 -23.09
CA HIS A 240 -5.63 -23.14 -23.67
C HIS A 240 -4.63 -22.73 -22.58
N ARG A 241 -3.36 -23.13 -22.71
CA ARG A 241 -2.28 -22.56 -21.87
C ARG A 241 -2.16 -21.04 -22.05
N MET A 242 -2.46 -20.55 -23.25
CA MET A 242 -2.58 -19.15 -23.63
C MET A 242 -3.62 -19.09 -24.75
N HIS A 243 -4.67 -18.28 -24.60
CA HIS A 243 -5.75 -18.25 -25.58
C HIS A 243 -5.25 -17.65 -26.91
N PRO A 244 -5.58 -18.26 -28.07
CA PRO A 244 -4.98 -17.86 -29.36
C PRO A 244 -5.33 -16.44 -29.78
N SER A 245 -6.49 -15.92 -29.35
CA SER A 245 -6.99 -14.59 -29.70
C SER A 245 -7.03 -13.61 -28.53
N ILE A 246 -6.72 -14.06 -27.32
CA ILE A 246 -6.78 -13.24 -26.10
C ILE A 246 -5.50 -13.54 -25.34
N PRO A 247 -4.55 -12.61 -25.19
CA PRO A 247 -3.25 -12.86 -24.58
C PRO A 247 -3.31 -13.02 -23.05
N ILE A 248 -4.32 -13.74 -22.54
CA ILE A 248 -4.51 -14.11 -21.15
C ILE A 248 -4.54 -15.64 -21.01
N ASN A 249 -4.10 -16.13 -19.85
CA ASN A 249 -4.20 -17.53 -19.49
C ASN A 249 -5.28 -17.73 -18.41
N GLY A 250 -5.75 -18.97 -18.23
CA GLY A 250 -6.75 -19.28 -17.20
C GLY A 250 -6.30 -18.90 -15.77
N GLY A 251 -4.99 -18.90 -15.50
CA GLY A 251 -4.42 -18.43 -14.23
C GLY A 251 -4.71 -16.96 -13.94
N ALA A 252 -4.65 -16.09 -14.95
CA ALA A 252 -4.95 -14.66 -14.82
C ALA A 252 -6.40 -14.42 -14.38
N MET A 253 -7.34 -15.27 -14.83
CA MET A 253 -8.77 -15.15 -14.51
C MET A 253 -9.07 -15.39 -13.02
N THR A 254 -8.20 -16.13 -12.30
CA THR A 254 -8.37 -16.36 -10.86
C THR A 254 -8.33 -15.05 -10.05
N GLY A 255 -7.58 -14.05 -10.52
CA GLY A 255 -7.51 -12.72 -9.93
C GLY A 255 -8.85 -11.99 -9.92
N LEU A 256 -9.71 -12.24 -10.92
CA LEU A 256 -11.06 -11.65 -10.97
C LEU A 256 -11.98 -12.22 -9.87
N ARG A 257 -11.79 -13.48 -9.48
CA ARG A 257 -12.60 -14.12 -8.43
C ARG A 257 -12.29 -13.55 -7.06
N SER A 258 -11.01 -13.29 -6.80
CA SER A 258 -10.54 -12.78 -5.50
C SER A 258 -11.18 -11.45 -5.07
N VAL A 259 -11.72 -10.70 -6.04
CA VAL A 259 -12.41 -9.42 -5.83
C VAL A 259 -13.90 -9.48 -6.16
N GLY A 260 -14.46 -10.67 -6.30
CA GLY A 260 -15.89 -10.88 -6.51
C GLY A 260 -16.41 -10.44 -7.88
N LEU A 261 -15.53 -10.19 -8.87
CA LEU A 261 -15.96 -9.90 -10.24
C LEU A 261 -16.55 -11.15 -10.89
N ILE A 262 -16.00 -12.32 -10.56
CA ILE A 262 -16.57 -13.62 -10.93
C ILE A 262 -16.85 -14.44 -9.66
N ASN A 263 -17.88 -15.28 -9.71
CA ASN A 263 -18.27 -16.16 -8.61
C ASN A 263 -17.46 -17.47 -8.59
N ASN A 264 -17.80 -18.40 -7.69
CA ASN A 264 -17.13 -19.71 -7.59
C ASN A 264 -17.38 -20.63 -8.80
N ASP A 265 -18.42 -20.35 -9.58
CA ASP A 265 -18.76 -21.08 -10.81
C ASP A 265 -18.13 -20.44 -12.06
N ASN A 266 -17.16 -19.53 -11.88
CA ASN A 266 -16.44 -18.82 -12.96
C ASN A 266 -17.31 -17.86 -13.78
N LYS A 267 -18.50 -17.53 -13.29
CA LYS A 267 -19.42 -16.62 -13.97
C LYS A 267 -19.23 -15.21 -13.47
N LEU A 268 -19.34 -14.26 -14.39
CA LEU A 268 -19.36 -12.83 -14.07
C LEU A 268 -20.54 -12.52 -13.12
N THR A 269 -20.28 -11.76 -12.06
CA THR A 269 -21.31 -11.30 -11.12
C THR A 269 -21.93 -9.99 -11.61
N GLU A 270 -23.04 -9.55 -11.03
CA GLU A 270 -23.62 -8.21 -11.29
C GLU A 270 -22.62 -7.08 -10.99
N PHE A 271 -21.85 -7.24 -9.91
CA PHE A 271 -20.74 -6.35 -9.59
C PHE A 271 -19.65 -6.42 -10.68
N GLY A 272 -19.30 -7.62 -11.12
CA GLY A 272 -18.39 -7.86 -12.23
C GLY A 272 -18.79 -7.16 -13.53
N VAL A 273 -20.07 -7.28 -13.92
CA VAL A 273 -20.66 -6.58 -15.08
C VAL A 273 -20.46 -5.08 -14.96
N THR A 274 -20.80 -4.51 -13.82
CA THR A 274 -20.66 -3.07 -13.55
C THR A 274 -19.21 -2.62 -13.72
N VAL A 275 -18.26 -3.36 -13.14
CA VAL A 275 -16.83 -3.05 -13.22
C VAL A 275 -16.29 -3.21 -14.65
N PHE A 276 -16.70 -4.25 -15.39
CA PHE A 276 -16.32 -4.45 -16.78
C PHE A 276 -16.73 -3.27 -17.66
N LYS A 277 -18.00 -2.83 -17.53
CA LYS A 277 -18.52 -1.70 -18.29
C LYS A 277 -17.80 -0.40 -17.94
N THR A 278 -17.59 -0.14 -16.64
CA THR A 278 -16.86 1.06 -16.19
C THR A 278 -15.44 1.09 -16.74
N ILE A 279 -14.68 -0.01 -16.64
CA ILE A 279 -13.30 -0.07 -17.13
C ILE A 279 -13.25 0.05 -18.65
N ALA A 280 -14.18 -0.58 -19.38
CA ALA A 280 -14.29 -0.43 -20.83
C ALA A 280 -14.53 1.05 -21.22
N GLN A 281 -15.45 1.74 -20.55
CA GLN A 281 -15.73 3.16 -20.77
C GLN A 281 -14.53 4.06 -20.49
N GLU A 282 -13.82 3.82 -19.38
CA GLU A 282 -12.64 4.59 -18.99
C GLU A 282 -11.50 4.46 -20.01
N GLN A 283 -11.37 3.30 -20.65
CA GLN A 283 -10.29 3.01 -21.57
C GLN A 283 -10.59 3.42 -23.02
N LYS A 284 -11.86 3.66 -23.39
CA LYS A 284 -12.30 4.01 -24.76
C LYS A 284 -11.73 3.07 -25.84
N ILE A 285 -11.59 1.79 -25.53
CA ILE A 285 -11.10 0.73 -26.44
C ILE A 285 -12.31 0.02 -26.98
#